data_AF-A0A7W1UED8-F1
#
_entry.id   AF-A0A7W1UED8-F1
#
_cell.length_a   1.000
_cell.length_b   1.000
_cell.length_c   1.000
_cell.angle_alpha   90.00
_cell.angle_beta   90.00
_cell.angle_gamma   90.00
#
_symmetry.space_group_name_H-M   'P 1'
#
loop_
_entity.id
_entity.type
_entity.pdbx_description
1 polymer ?
#
loop_
_entity_poly.entity_id
_entity_poly.type
_entity_poly.pdbx_seq_one_letter_code
_entity_poly.pdbx_strand_id
1 'polypeptide(L)'
;TREALLKGLEQAVVGNRLSDISFAIQSHVEKHGYSVVRDFVGHGIGRQLHEEPQVPNYGRPGQGPRLKPGMALAIEPMVNLGGSAVKVLKDGWTAVTCDNSLSAHFEHTITIEANGAPRILTG
;
A
#
# COMPACT_ATOMS: atom_id res chain seq x y z
N THR A 1 -0.48 -11.00 3.75
CA THR A 1 -0.91 -9.76 3.04
C THR A 1 -2.01 -9.01 3.75
N ARG A 2 -3.19 -9.59 3.99
CA ARG A 2 -4.33 -8.88 4.63
C ARG A 2 -3.97 -8.18 5.94
N GLU A 3 -3.21 -8.83 6.82
CA GLU A 3 -2.74 -8.21 8.07
C GLU A 3 -1.85 -7.00 7.83
N ALA A 4 -1.01 -7.01 6.79
CA ALA A 4 -0.17 -5.87 6.44
C ALA A 4 -1.02 -4.67 6.02
N LEU A 5 -2.08 -4.89 5.23
CA LEU A 5 -3.07 -3.86 4.91
C LEU A 5 -3.66 -3.26 6.18
N LEU A 6 -4.11 -4.09 7.12
CA LEU A 6 -4.65 -3.63 8.41
C LEU A 6 -3.61 -2.81 9.20
N LYS A 7 -2.34 -3.22 9.21
CA LYS A 7 -1.25 -2.45 9.83
C LYS A 7 -1.00 -1.10 9.16
N GLY A 8 -1.11 -1.02 7.84
CA GLY A 8 -1.07 0.25 7.13
C GLY A 8 -2.24 1.16 7.50
N LEU A 9 -3.45 0.61 7.58
CA LEU A 9 -4.68 1.34 7.94
C LEU A 9 -4.62 1.92 9.36
N GLU A 10 -4.01 1.23 10.31
CA GLU A 10 -3.75 1.74 11.67
C GLU A 10 -2.91 3.03 11.66
N GLN A 11 -2.08 3.26 10.63
CA GLN A 11 -1.25 4.47 10.48
C GLN A 11 -1.89 5.56 9.62
N ALA A 12 -3.02 5.27 8.95
CA ALA A 12 -3.70 6.20 8.06
C ALA A 12 -4.58 7.19 8.84
N VAL A 13 -3.96 7.96 9.73
CA VAL A 13 -4.62 8.92 10.63
C VAL A 13 -4.06 10.33 10.47
N VAL A 14 -4.84 11.33 10.84
CA VAL A 14 -4.45 12.74 10.71
C VAL A 14 -3.16 13.02 11.48
N GLY A 15 -2.24 13.77 10.84
CA GLY A 15 -0.97 14.19 11.44
C GLY A 15 0.21 13.28 11.07
N ASN A 16 -0.05 11.98 10.86
CA ASN A 16 0.92 11.06 10.27
C ASN A 16 1.29 11.49 8.85
N ARG A 17 2.38 10.93 8.35
CA ARG A 17 2.82 11.08 6.97
C ARG A 17 2.51 9.82 6.19
N LEU A 18 2.34 9.98 4.89
CA LEU A 18 2.01 8.89 3.98
C LEU A 18 2.97 7.70 4.12
N SER A 19 4.27 7.94 4.27
CA SER A 19 5.21 6.84 4.38
C SER A 19 5.17 6.10 5.73
N ASP A 20 4.41 6.58 6.72
CA ASP A 20 4.15 5.83 7.95
C ASP A 20 3.26 4.61 7.67
N ILE A 21 2.32 4.74 6.72
CA ILE A 21 1.53 3.62 6.17
C ILE A 21 2.47 2.62 5.50
N SER A 22 3.34 3.12 4.60
CA SER A 22 4.31 2.33 3.86
C SER A 22 5.25 1.54 4.78
N PHE A 23 5.77 2.20 5.81
CA PHE A 23 6.69 1.60 6.77
C PHE A 23 6.01 0.52 7.61
N ALA A 24 4.76 0.74 8.04
CA ALA A 24 4.01 -0.26 8.80
C ALA A 24 3.73 -1.53 7.98
N ILE A 25 3.38 -1.36 6.71
CA ILE A 25 3.17 -2.48 5.77
C ILE A 25 4.48 -3.26 5.61
N GLN A 26 5.57 -2.61 5.21
CA GLN A 26 6.86 -3.27 4.99
C GLN A 26 7.38 -3.96 6.25
N SER A 27 7.32 -3.28 7.39
CA SER A 27 7.80 -3.84 8.67
C SER A 27 7.03 -5.11 9.04
N HIS A 28 5.70 -5.14 8.82
CA HIS A 28 4.91 -6.34 9.07
C HIS A 28 5.29 -7.46 8.10
N VAL A 29 5.40 -7.16 6.80
CA VAL A 29 5.69 -8.15 5.76
C VAL A 29 7.08 -8.78 5.94
N GLU A 30 8.11 -7.95 6.08
CA GLU A 30 9.51 -8.40 6.16
C GLU A 30 9.78 -9.13 7.48
N LYS A 31 9.11 -8.77 8.58
CA LYS A 31 9.17 -9.51 9.85
C LYS A 31 8.70 -10.96 9.73
N HIS A 32 7.81 -11.26 8.79
CA HIS A 32 7.31 -12.61 8.55
C HIS A 32 8.07 -13.36 7.44
N GLY A 33 9.20 -12.83 6.97
CA GLY A 33 10.06 -13.50 5.98
C GLY A 33 9.56 -13.38 4.53
N TYR A 34 8.64 -12.45 4.25
CA TYR A 34 8.14 -12.16 2.92
C TYR A 34 8.72 -10.84 2.38
N SER A 35 8.44 -10.52 1.11
CA SER A 35 8.88 -9.25 0.51
C SER A 35 7.70 -8.45 -0.07
N VAL A 36 7.88 -7.13 -0.15
CA VAL A 36 6.90 -6.20 -0.73
C VAL A 36 7.30 -5.87 -2.17
N VAL A 37 6.37 -6.00 -3.11
CA VAL A 37 6.57 -5.54 -4.51
C VAL A 37 6.83 -4.04 -4.54
N ARG A 38 7.81 -3.59 -5.33
CA ARG A 38 8.25 -2.19 -5.34
C ARG A 38 7.86 -1.40 -6.58
N ASP A 39 7.52 -2.11 -7.66
CA ASP A 39 7.18 -1.57 -8.97
C ASP A 39 5.74 -1.04 -9.04
N PHE A 40 4.87 -1.51 -8.15
CA PHE A 40 3.47 -1.09 -8.04
C PHE A 40 3.18 -0.58 -6.63
N VAL A 41 2.35 0.45 -6.56
CA VAL A 41 2.05 1.21 -5.35
C VAL A 41 0.59 1.61 -5.35
N GLY A 42 0.04 1.89 -4.16
CA GLY A 42 -1.26 2.52 -4.06
C GLY A 42 -1.24 3.96 -4.56
N HIS A 43 -2.40 4.60 -4.50
CA HIS A 43 -2.60 5.89 -5.14
C HIS A 43 -3.68 6.72 -4.45
N GLY A 44 -3.70 8.02 -4.73
CA GLY A 44 -4.89 8.84 -4.52
C GLY A 44 -6.00 8.38 -5.45
N ILE A 45 -7.24 8.43 -4.96
CA ILE A 45 -8.41 8.02 -5.72
C ILE A 45 -9.56 8.99 -5.45
N GLY A 46 -10.32 9.34 -6.49
CA GLY A 46 -11.42 10.27 -6.33
C GLY A 46 -12.06 10.61 -7.66
N ARG A 47 -11.63 11.73 -8.26
CA ARG A 47 -12.15 12.15 -9.58
C ARG A 47 -11.49 11.38 -10.71
N GLN A 48 -10.22 11.03 -10.55
CA GLN A 48 -9.50 10.13 -11.45
C GLN A 48 -9.33 8.76 -10.79
N LEU A 49 -9.21 7.72 -11.63
CA LEU A 49 -8.98 6.35 -11.18
C LEU A 49 -7.66 6.24 -10.39
N HIS A 50 -6.60 6.84 -10.93
CA HIS A 50 -5.30 7.00 -10.27
C HIS A 50 -4.94 8.49 -10.25
N GLU A 51 -4.70 9.05 -9.07
CA GLU A 51 -4.20 10.41 -8.87
C GLU A 51 -3.16 10.46 -7.74
N GLU A 52 -2.47 11.60 -7.60
CA GLU A 52 -1.55 11.79 -6.48
C GLU A 52 -2.31 11.80 -5.13
N PRO A 53 -1.68 11.37 -4.03
CA PRO A 53 -0.29 10.92 -3.96
C PRO A 53 -0.12 9.43 -4.27
N GLN A 54 1.04 9.05 -4.82
CA GLN A 54 1.45 7.64 -4.77
C GLN A 54 1.62 7.17 -3.32
N VAL A 55 1.18 5.94 -3.04
CA VAL A 55 1.22 5.29 -1.71
C VAL A 55 2.08 4.02 -1.79
N PRO A 56 3.41 4.13 -1.71
CA PRO A 56 4.27 2.95 -1.65
C PRO A 56 3.91 2.04 -0.48
N ASN A 57 4.10 0.74 -0.64
CA ASN A 57 3.92 -0.26 0.43
C ASN A 57 5.23 -0.50 1.21
N TYR A 58 6.25 0.32 0.96
CA TYR A 58 7.61 0.23 1.47
C TYR A 58 8.25 1.60 1.65
N GLY A 59 9.27 1.69 2.49
CA GLY A 59 10.06 2.89 2.72
C GLY A 59 10.26 3.20 4.20
N ARG A 60 11.02 4.27 4.45
CA ARG A 60 11.24 4.77 5.81
C ARG A 60 10.05 5.61 6.27
N PRO A 61 9.71 5.62 7.57
CA PRO A 61 8.61 6.43 8.09
C PRO A 61 8.96 7.93 8.04
N GLY A 62 7.95 8.77 8.23
CA GLY A 62 8.11 10.22 8.38
C GLY A 62 8.37 11.00 7.09
N GLN A 63 8.04 10.46 5.92
CA GLN A 63 8.26 11.09 4.61
C GLN A 63 6.96 11.29 3.81
N GLY A 64 7.03 12.16 2.81
CA GLY A 64 5.89 12.45 1.94
C GLY A 64 4.84 13.37 2.59
N PRO A 65 3.66 13.50 1.95
CA PRO A 65 2.61 14.40 2.40
C PRO A 65 2.09 14.02 3.79
N ARG A 66 1.67 15.02 4.56
CA ARG A 66 0.89 14.78 5.78
C ARG A 66 -0.52 14.35 5.43
N LEU A 67 -1.01 13.35 6.12
CA LEU A 67 -2.38 12.89 6.00
C LEU A 67 -3.34 13.94 6.58
N LYS A 68 -4.36 14.27 5.81
CA LYS A 68 -5.35 15.31 6.14
C LYS A 68 -6.76 14.78 5.92
N PRO A 69 -7.75 15.27 6.67
CA PRO A 69 -9.14 14.87 6.50
C PRO A 69 -9.60 15.05 5.05
N GLY A 70 -10.37 14.09 4.55
CA GLY A 70 -10.92 14.09 3.19
C GLY A 70 -9.95 13.59 2.10
N MET A 71 -8.69 13.30 2.43
CA MET A 71 -7.83 12.56 1.51
C MET A 71 -8.39 11.15 1.29
N ALA A 72 -8.55 10.76 0.03
CA ALA A 72 -8.99 9.43 -0.36
C ALA A 72 -7.82 8.67 -1.00
N LEU A 73 -7.55 7.47 -0.50
CA LEU A 73 -6.37 6.68 -0.84
C LEU A 73 -6.75 5.22 -1.07
N ALA A 74 -6.17 4.61 -2.09
CA ALA A 74 -6.08 3.16 -2.23
C ALA A 74 -4.81 2.67 -1.54
N ILE A 75 -4.96 1.77 -0.58
CA ILE A 75 -3.85 1.09 0.10
C ILE A 75 -3.91 -0.38 -0.32
N GLU A 76 -2.89 -0.82 -1.05
CA GLU A 76 -2.93 -2.04 -1.86
C GLU A 76 -1.61 -2.85 -1.77
N PRO A 77 -1.28 -3.45 -0.61
CA PRO A 77 -0.07 -4.23 -0.45
C PRO A 77 -0.05 -5.49 -1.32
N MET A 78 0.93 -5.56 -2.22
CA MET A 78 1.31 -6.76 -2.97
C MET A 78 2.54 -7.39 -2.31
N VAL A 79 2.41 -8.64 -1.87
CA VAL A 79 3.42 -9.35 -1.06
C VAL A 79 3.81 -10.65 -1.74
N ASN A 80 5.11 -10.84 -1.93
CA ASN A 80 5.69 -12.05 -2.52
C ASN A 80 6.25 -12.97 -1.44
N LEU A 81 6.13 -14.28 -1.67
CA LEU A 81 6.78 -15.30 -0.85
C LEU A 81 8.31 -15.23 -0.97
N GLY A 82 8.82 -14.98 -2.18
CA GLY A 82 10.24 -14.84 -2.48
C GLY A 82 10.69 -13.38 -2.55
N GLY A 83 11.46 -13.03 -3.57
CA GLY A 83 12.00 -11.69 -3.79
C GLY A 83 10.96 -10.66 -4.23
N SER A 84 11.25 -9.37 -4.03
CA SER A 84 10.33 -8.26 -4.35
C SER A 84 10.19 -7.98 -5.85
N ALA A 85 11.11 -8.50 -6.67
CA ALA A 85 11.20 -8.19 -8.08
C ALA A 85 10.06 -8.87 -8.87
N VAL A 86 9.42 -8.08 -9.73
CA VAL A 86 8.40 -8.53 -10.67
C VAL A 86 8.80 -8.18 -12.09
N LYS A 87 8.17 -8.83 -13.07
CA LYS A 87 8.28 -8.49 -14.49
C LYS A 87 6.90 -8.50 -15.12
N VAL A 88 6.69 -7.59 -16.08
CA VAL A 88 5.49 -7.57 -16.91
C VAL A 88 5.69 -8.50 -18.10
N LEU A 89 4.71 -9.36 -18.38
CA LEU A 89 4.74 -10.29 -19.50
C LEU A 89 4.57 -9.57 -20.85
N LYS A 90 4.71 -10.33 -21.93
CA LYS A 90 4.61 -9.82 -23.31
C LYS A 90 3.23 -9.24 -23.66
N ASP A 91 2.21 -9.54 -22.87
CA ASP A 91 0.88 -8.94 -23.00
C ASP A 91 0.84 -7.46 -22.55
N GLY A 92 1.89 -6.98 -21.88
CA GLY A 92 2.00 -5.61 -21.39
C GLY A 92 1.22 -5.34 -20.09
N TRP A 93 0.62 -6.36 -19.47
CA TRP A 93 -0.26 -6.19 -18.31
C TRP A 93 0.04 -7.17 -17.18
N THR A 94 0.23 -8.46 -17.48
CA THR A 94 0.37 -9.47 -16.45
C THR A 94 1.71 -9.31 -15.74
N ALA A 95 1.68 -8.94 -14.46
CA ALA A 95 2.84 -8.91 -13.61
C ALA A 95 3.04 -10.28 -12.93
N VAL A 96 4.26 -10.82 -13.01
CA VAL A 96 4.65 -12.05 -12.34
C VAL A 96 5.92 -11.85 -11.52
N THR A 97 6.07 -12.62 -10.44
CA THR A 97 7.31 -12.69 -9.66
C THR A 97 8.47 -13.16 -10.54
N CYS A 98 9.65 -12.53 -10.39
CA CYS A 98 10.82 -12.92 -11.18
C CYS A 98 11.34 -14.32 -10.83
N ASP A 99 11.10 -14.77 -9.60
CA ASP A 99 11.48 -16.10 -9.09
C ASP A 99 10.35 -17.15 -9.19
N ASN A 100 9.21 -16.80 -9.80
CA ASN A 100 8.00 -17.62 -9.89
C ASN A 100 7.40 -18.05 -8.53
N SER A 101 7.79 -17.40 -7.43
CA SER A 101 7.15 -17.62 -6.13
C SER A 101 5.72 -17.09 -6.08
N LEU A 102 4.94 -17.54 -5.10
CA LEU A 102 3.57 -17.05 -4.91
C LEU A 102 3.55 -15.57 -4.53
N SER A 103 2.50 -14.88 -4.98
CA SER A 103 2.19 -13.50 -4.58
C SER A 103 0.75 -13.41 -4.10
N ALA A 104 0.48 -12.50 -3.19
CA ALA A 104 -0.86 -12.21 -2.69
C ALA A 104 -1.07 -10.70 -2.54
N HIS A 105 -2.27 -10.25 -2.89
CA HIS A 105 -2.67 -8.85 -2.92
C HIS A 105 -3.98 -8.65 -2.13
N PHE A 106 -4.09 -7.54 -1.41
CA PHE A 106 -5.33 -7.05 -0.80
C PHE A 106 -5.37 -5.53 -0.93
N GLU A 107 -6.57 -4.97 -1.06
CA GLU A 107 -6.77 -3.54 -1.22
C GLU A 107 -7.97 -3.04 -0.43
N HIS A 108 -7.87 -1.82 0.10
CA HIS A 108 -9.02 -1.02 0.46
C HIS A 108 -8.87 0.42 -0.04
N THR A 109 -9.98 0.98 -0.52
CA THR A 109 -10.13 2.43 -0.64
C THR A 109 -10.60 3.00 0.69
N ILE A 110 -9.92 4.05 1.15
CA ILE A 110 -10.24 4.73 2.41
C ILE A 110 -10.39 6.23 2.25
N THR A 111 -11.05 6.86 3.22
CA THR A 111 -10.95 8.29 3.48
C THR A 111 -10.32 8.55 4.83
N ILE A 112 -9.38 9.49 4.89
CA ILE A 112 -8.84 10.00 6.15
C ILE A 112 -9.93 10.82 6.83
N GLU A 113 -10.31 10.43 8.04
CA GLU A 113 -11.33 11.10 8.84
C GLU A 113 -10.71 12.17 9.75
N ALA A 114 -11.52 13.15 10.18
CA ALA A 114 -11.03 14.22 11.06
C ALA A 114 -10.53 13.71 12.42
N ASN A 115 -11.16 12.65 12.93
CA ASN A 115 -10.85 12.06 14.22
C ASN A 115 -10.83 10.53 14.11
N GLY A 116 -9.80 9.90 14.66
CA GLY A 116 -9.71 8.44 14.80
C GLY A 116 -9.24 7.72 13.54
N ALA A 117 -9.73 6.49 13.37
CA ALA A 117 -9.36 5.59 12.28
C ALA A 117 -9.89 6.09 10.92
N PRO A 118 -9.23 5.74 9.80
CA PRO A 118 -9.78 6.02 8.48
C PRO A 118 -11.11 5.27 8.28
N ARG A 119 -11.97 5.82 7.42
CA ARG A 119 -13.17 5.11 6.98
C ARG A 119 -12.84 4.23 5.78
N ILE A 120 -13.20 2.95 5.86
CA ILE A 120 -13.11 2.01 4.73
C ILE A 120 -14.35 2.18 3.85
N LEU A 121 -14.15 2.37 2.55
CA LEU A 121 -15.22 2.56 1.57
C LEU A 121 -15.60 1.28 0.80
N THR A 122 -14.74 0.26 0.84
CA THR A 122 -14.84 -0.97 0.03
C THR A 122 -14.84 -2.23 0.92
N GLY A 123 -15.80 -2.31 1.83
CA GLY A 123 -15.93 -3.40 2.83
C GLY A 123 -17.03 -4.40 2.51
#